data_AF-A0A931M5N2-F1
#
_entry.id   AF-A0A931M5N2-F1
#
_cell.length_a   1.000
_cell.length_b   1.000
_cell.length_c   1.000
_cell.angle_alpha   90.00
_cell.angle_beta   90.00
_cell.angle_gamma   90.00
#
_symmetry.space_group_name_H-M   'P 1'
#
loop_
_entity.id
_entity.type
_entity.pdbx_description
1 polymer ?
#
loop_
_entity_poly.entity_id
_entity_poly.type
_entity_poly.pdbx_seq_one_letter_code
_entity_poly.pdbx_strand_id
1 'polypeptide(L)' 'MVTVVTILFFILGIYLLAGLLFAVIFLIKGIERVDKSAHGATWGFKLIIIPGIIALWPVLLNKWIKAKPISHDETTA' A
#
# COMPACT_ATOMS: atom_id res chain seq x y z
N MET A 1 14.06 -3.31 -32.12
CA MET A 1 14.53 -2.45 -31.01
C MET A 1 13.37 -1.74 -30.30
N VAL A 2 12.44 -1.12 -31.03
CA VAL A 2 11.29 -0.37 -30.46
C VAL A 2 10.26 -1.21 -29.70
N THR A 3 10.00 -2.47 -30.08
CA THR A 3 8.95 -3.31 -29.46
C THR A 3 9.18 -3.58 -27.96
N VAL A 4 10.43 -3.82 -27.57
CA VAL A 4 10.80 -4.11 -26.17
C VAL A 4 10.55 -2.88 -25.29
N VAL A 5 10.92 -1.70 -25.79
CA VAL A 5 10.73 -0.44 -25.06
C VAL A 5 9.24 -0.19 -24.83
N THR A 6 8.39 -0.37 -25.87
CA THR A 6 6.94 -0.19 -25.74
C THR A 6 6.32 -1.13 -24.71
N ILE A 7 6.72 -2.40 -24.70
CA ILE A 7 6.22 -3.39 -23.74
C ILE A 7 6.63 -2.99 -22.30
N LEU A 8 7.88 -2.56 -22.11
CA LEU A 8 8.37 -2.13 -20.81
C LEU A 8 7.56 -0.94 -20.27
N PHE A 9 7.30 0.07 -21.09
CA PHE A 9 6.47 1.21 -20.72
C PHE A 9 5.03 0.82 -20.43
N PHE A 10 4.47 -0.13 -21.18
CA PHE A 10 3.12 -0.63 -20.92
C PHE A 10 3.01 -1.33 -19.56
N ILE A 11 3.96 -2.22 -19.26
CA ILE A 11 4.03 -2.92 -17.97
C ILE A 11 4.23 -1.91 -16.83
N LEU A 12 5.13 -0.94 -17.01
CA LEU A 12 5.37 0.10 -16.02
C LEU A 12 4.14 0.99 -15.81
N GLY A 13 3.43 1.33 -16.88
CA GLY A 13 2.18 2.08 -16.82
C GLY A 13 1.09 1.34 -16.07
N ILE A 14 0.88 0.05 -16.36
CA ILE A 14 -0.08 -0.80 -15.63
C ILE A 14 0.34 -0.94 -14.17
N TYR A 15 1.63 -1.13 -13.88
CA TYR A 15 2.15 -1.23 -12.52
C TYR A 15 1.92 0.05 -11.72
N LEU A 16 2.16 1.22 -12.31
CA LEU A 16 1.89 2.52 -11.68
C LEU A 16 0.39 2.76 -11.50
N LEU A 17 -0.44 2.37 -12.47
CA LEU A 17 -1.90 2.51 -12.38
C LEU A 17 -2.47 1.63 -11.26
N ALA A 18 -1.99 0.39 -11.14
CA ALA A 18 -2.32 -0.51 -10.04
C ALA A 18 -1.85 0.04 -8.69
N GLY A 19 -0.61 0.55 -8.63
CA GLY A 19 -0.07 1.20 -7.43
C GLY A 19 -0.87 2.44 -7.02
N LEU A 20 -1.37 3.22 -7.98
CA LEU A 20 -2.20 4.41 -7.75
C LEU A 20 -3.57 4.02 -7.19
N LEU A 21 -4.24 3.04 -7.79
CA LEU A 21 -5.50 2.47 -7.27
C LEU A 21 -5.31 1.92 -5.85
N PHE A 22 -4.20 1.22 -5.62
CA PHE A 22 -3.88 0.69 -4.30
C PHE A 22 -3.62 1.81 -3.28
N ALA A 23 -2.91 2.86 -3.67
CA ALA A 23 -2.67 4.02 -2.81
C ALA A 23 -3.98 4.72 -2.41
N VAL A 24 -4.92 4.87 -3.35
CA VAL A 24 -6.26 5.44 -3.07
C VAL A 24 -7.03 4.55 -2.08
N ILE A 25 -7.06 3.23 -2.30
CA ILE A 25 -7.71 2.28 -1.38
C ILE A 25 -7.02 2.29 -0.01
N PHE A 26 -5.69 2.35 0.03
CA PHE A 26 -4.90 2.39 1.25
C PHE A 26 -5.09 3.70 2.00
N LEU A 27 -5.30 4.82 1.32
CA LEU A 27 -5.73 6.06 1.96
C LEU A 27 -7.10 5.84 2.61
N ILE A 28 -8.11 5.40 1.85
CA ILE A 28 -9.48 5.31 2.38
C ILE A 28 -9.59 4.26 3.51
N LYS A 29 -9.15 3.01 3.27
CA LYS A 29 -9.24 1.90 4.23
C LYS A 29 -8.10 1.88 5.25
N GLY A 30 -6.90 2.34 4.91
CA GLY A 30 -5.76 2.34 5.81
C GLY A 30 -5.84 3.43 6.87
N ILE A 31 -6.44 4.58 6.57
CA ILE A 31 -6.67 5.64 7.57
C ILE A 31 -7.61 5.15 8.68
N GLU A 32 -8.70 4.46 8.31
CA GLU A 32 -9.67 3.95 9.29
C GLU A 32 -9.15 2.75 10.08
N ARG A 33 -8.38 1.87 9.44
CA ARG A 33 -7.94 0.60 10.05
C ARG A 33 -6.65 0.71 10.86
N VAL A 34 -5.80 1.70 10.57
CA VAL A 34 -4.53 1.88 11.29
C VAL A 34 -4.76 2.55 12.64
N ASP A 35 -5.65 3.54 12.77
CA ASP A 35 -5.95 4.10 14.08
C ASP A 35 -7.16 5.08 14.08
N LYS A 36 -8.10 4.93 15.03
CA LYS A 36 -9.04 6.03 15.35
C LYS A 36 -8.28 7.25 15.92
N SER A 37 -7.07 7.07 16.45
CA SER A 37 -6.14 8.13 16.89
C SER A 37 -5.32 8.75 15.74
N ALA A 38 -5.40 8.23 14.51
CA ALA A 38 -4.69 8.77 13.34
C ALA A 38 -5.35 10.03 12.77
N HIS A 39 -6.28 10.64 13.51
CA HIS A 39 -6.55 12.07 13.41
C HIS A 39 -5.28 12.92 13.65
N GLY A 40 -4.27 12.38 14.35
CA GLY A 40 -3.00 13.08 14.62
C GLY A 40 -1.89 12.90 13.57
N ALA A 41 -1.97 11.88 12.70
CA ALA A 41 -0.97 11.68 11.64
C ALA A 41 -1.18 12.73 10.55
N THR A 42 -0.36 13.77 10.60
CA THR A 42 -0.47 15.00 9.82
C THR A 42 -0.67 14.70 8.34
N TRP A 43 -1.52 15.49 7.66
CA TRP A 43 -1.78 15.37 6.22
C TRP A 43 -0.50 15.33 5.37
N GLY A 44 0.57 16.00 5.83
CA GLY A 44 1.90 15.94 5.23
C GLY A 44 2.58 14.56 5.27
N PHE A 45 2.37 13.76 6.32
CA PHE A 45 2.89 12.39 6.39
C PHE A 45 2.22 11.50 5.33
N LYS A 46 0.90 11.64 5.16
CA LYS A 46 0.17 10.94 4.07
C LYS A 46 0.72 11.31 2.70
N LEU A 47 0.98 12.60 2.45
CA LEU A 47 1.54 13.07 1.19
C LEU A 47 2.94 12.48 0.90
N ILE A 48 3.78 12.36 1.94
CA ILE A 48 5.13 11.79 1.83
C ILE A 48 5.11 10.27 1.62
N ILE A 49 4.18 9.54 2.24
CA ILE A 49 4.12 8.09 2.08
C ILE A 49 3.43 7.65 0.79
N ILE A 50 2.56 8.48 0.17
CA ILE A 50 1.89 8.15 -1.11
C ILE A 50 2.87 7.69 -2.20
N PRO A 51 3.95 8.42 -2.54
CA PRO A 51 4.91 7.96 -3.54
C PRO A 51 5.62 6.67 -3.09
N GLY A 52 5.88 6.51 -1.79
CA GLY A 52 6.42 5.26 -1.24
C GLY A 52 5.46 4.07 -1.38
N ILE A 53 4.15 4.27 -1.16
CA ILE A 53 3.10 3.27 -1.32
C ILE A 53 2.96 2.89 -2.79
N ILE A 54 2.98 3.87 -3.71
CA ILE A 54 2.91 3.61 -5.15
C ILE A 54 4.15 2.83 -5.61
N ALA A 55 5.34 3.17 -5.11
CA ALA A 55 6.58 2.47 -5.46
C ALA A 55 6.66 1.05 -4.87
N LEU A 56 6.13 0.85 -3.66
CA LEU A 56 6.25 -0.40 -2.90
C LEU A 56 4.91 -1.15 -2.76
N TRP A 57 3.93 -0.86 -3.63
CA TRP A 57 2.59 -1.44 -3.53
C TRP A 57 2.56 -2.98 -3.47
N PRO A 58 3.41 -3.77 -4.18
CA PRO A 58 3.36 -5.22 -4.09
C PRO A 58 3.87 -5.72 -2.74
N VAL A 59 4.88 -5.04 -2.18
CA VAL A 59 5.44 -5.35 -0.86
C VAL A 59 4.41 -5.01 0.21
N LEU A 60 3.76 -3.85 0.10
CA LEU A 60 2.70 -3.43 1.00
C LEU A 60 1.49 -4.36 0.96
N LEU A 61 1.07 -4.77 -0.23
CA LEU A 61 0.00 -5.74 -0.45
C LEU A 61 0.34 -7.09 0.21
N ASN A 62 1.55 -7.61 -0.03
CA ASN A 62 2.01 -8.86 0.57
C ASN A 62 2.07 -8.77 2.10
N LYS A 63 2.53 -7.62 2.63
CA LYS A 63 2.55 -7.35 4.06
C LYS A 63 1.15 -7.23 4.66
N TRP A 64 0.19 -6.65 3.91
CA TRP A 64 -1.21 -6.53 4.31
C TRP A 64 -1.92 -7.88 4.34
N ILE A 65 -1.66 -8.75 3.36
CA ILE A 65 -2.19 -10.13 3.34
C ILE A 65 -1.57 -10.97 4.46
N LYS A 66 -0.27 -10.77 4.75
CA LYS A 66 0.44 -11.45 5.85
C LYS A 66 0.18 -10.88 7.23
N ALA A 67 -0.54 -9.77 7.35
CA ALA A 67 -0.94 -9.22 8.64
C ALA A 67 -1.95 -10.19 9.28
N LYS A 68 -1.42 -11.20 9.97
CA LYS A 68 -2.18 -12.20 10.70
C LYS A 68 -2.99 -11.46 11.79
N PRO A 69 -4.30 -11.71 11.92
CA PRO A 69 -5.02 -11.24 13.09
C PRO A 69 -4.29 -11.80 14.32
N ILE A 70 -4.01 -10.95 15.30
CA ILE A 70 -3.37 -11.33 16.56
C ILE A 70 -4.18 -12.50 17.11
N SER A 71 -3.61 -13.71 17.09
CA SER A 71 -4.23 -14.86 17.75
C SER A 71 -3.99 -14.65 19.24
N HIS A 72 -5.08 -14.38 19.94
CA HIS A 72 -5.10 -14.16 21.38
C HIS A 72 -5.05 -15.52 22.09
N ASP A 73 -4.07 -16.38 21.77
CA ASP A 73 -4.01 -17.78 22.23
C ASP A 73 -2.81 -18.14 23.12
N GLU A 74 -2.06 -17.16 23.64
CA GLU A 74 -0.89 -17.39 24.50
C GLU A 74 -1.07 -16.87 25.94
N THR A 75 -2.22 -17.09 26.59
CA THR A 75 -2.41 -16.77 28.04
C THR A 75 -3.03 -17.92 28.85
N THR A 76 -2.92 -19.15 28.36
CA THR A 76 -3.22 -20.36 29.14
C THR A 76 -2.19 -21.44 28.82
N ALA A 77 -1.04 -21.36 29.48
CA ALA A 77 -0.10 -22.46 29.63
C ALA A 77 0.45 -22.44 31.06
#